data_AF-A0A527VV99-F1
#
_entry.id   AF-A0A527VV99-F1
#
_cell.length_a   1.000
_cell.length_b   1.000
_cell.length_c   1.000
_cell.angle_alpha   90.00
_cell.angle_beta   90.00
_cell.angle_gamma   90.00
#
_symmetry.space_group_name_H-M   'P 1'
#
loop_
_entity.id
_entity.type
_entity.pdbx_description
1 polymer ?
#
loop_
_entity_poly.entity_id
_entity_poly.type
_entity_poly.pdbx_seq_one_letter_code
_entity_poly.pdbx_strand_id
1 'polypeptide(L)'
;MAPVAQTRVSGRRRRSPLPYTWQRGYLLASPALLVMLAILIYPLGYSFIMSFFRWDLSGSAPFIGTGNYTDELFGRQFNQALRNQAIFSVVSITIEVVAGMAIAVLVNGKLRGMRLARTLLLVPPMIAPAVVGL
;
A
#
# COMPACT_ATOMS: atom_id res chain seq x y z
N MET A 1 -35.67 48.00 -37.95
CA MET A 1 -34.33 47.74 -38.52
C MET A 1 -33.28 48.40 -37.64
N ALA A 2 -32.57 47.62 -36.83
CA ALA A 2 -31.39 48.06 -36.08
C ALA A 2 -30.33 46.93 -36.18
N PRO A 3 -29.06 47.24 -36.49
CA PRO A 3 -28.04 46.21 -36.68
C PRO A 3 -27.56 45.67 -35.33
N VAL A 4 -27.55 44.34 -35.20
CA VAL A 4 -27.03 43.60 -34.05
C VAL A 4 -25.52 43.83 -33.97
N ALA A 5 -25.08 44.48 -32.90
CA ALA A 5 -23.66 44.67 -32.58
C ALA A 5 -22.99 43.31 -32.32
N GLN A 6 -22.10 42.94 -33.22
CA GLN A 6 -21.26 41.75 -33.09
C GLN A 6 -20.25 41.97 -31.98
N THR A 7 -20.46 41.33 -30.83
CA THR A 7 -19.46 41.24 -29.77
C THR A 7 -18.36 40.30 -30.26
N ARG A 8 -17.26 40.87 -30.75
CA ARG A 8 -16.03 40.13 -31.06
C ARG A 8 -15.48 39.57 -29.76
N VAL A 9 -15.76 38.29 -29.48
CA VAL A 9 -15.09 37.54 -28.43
C VAL A 9 -13.63 37.42 -28.84
N SER A 10 -12.78 38.23 -28.20
CA SER A 10 -11.33 38.20 -28.39
C SER A 10 -10.80 36.83 -27.96
N GLY A 11 -10.13 36.16 -28.89
CA GLY A 11 -9.54 34.85 -28.68
C GLY A 11 -8.51 34.87 -27.57
N ARG A 12 -8.88 34.35 -26.39
CA ARG A 12 -7.97 34.02 -25.30
C ARG A 12 -7.01 32.96 -25.85
N ARG A 13 -5.79 33.36 -26.22
CA ARG A 13 -4.73 32.44 -26.69
C ARG A 13 -4.56 31.33 -25.66
N ARG A 14 -5.14 30.16 -25.94
CA ARG A 14 -4.88 28.92 -25.21
C ARG A 14 -3.39 28.62 -25.39
N ARG A 15 -2.60 28.83 -24.33
CA ARG A 15 -1.23 28.31 -24.27
C ARG A 15 -1.35 26.80 -24.45
N SER A 16 -0.87 26.30 -25.58
CA SER A 16 -0.76 24.88 -25.87
C SER A 16 0.04 24.21 -24.75
N PRO A 17 -0.46 23.13 -24.13
CA PRO A 17 0.36 22.35 -23.21
C PRO A 17 1.58 21.84 -23.98
N LEU A 18 2.77 22.11 -23.45
CA LEU A 18 4.03 21.64 -24.02
C LEU A 18 3.95 20.13 -24.23
N PRO A 19 4.44 19.57 -25.35
CA PRO A 19 4.43 18.14 -25.58
C PRO A 19 5.27 17.46 -24.50
N TYR A 20 4.58 16.78 -23.58
CA TYR A 20 5.18 15.93 -22.57
C TYR A 20 5.84 14.76 -23.28
N THR A 21 7.15 14.88 -23.52
CA THR A 21 7.97 13.80 -24.03
C THR A 21 8.25 12.86 -22.87
N TRP A 22 7.76 11.62 -22.96
CA TRP A 22 7.86 10.57 -21.93
C TRP A 22 9.24 10.48 -21.29
N GLN A 23 10.30 10.72 -22.06
CA GLN A 23 11.70 10.75 -21.60
C GLN A 23 11.99 11.75 -20.48
N ARG A 24 11.39 12.95 -20.51
CA ARG A 24 11.57 13.97 -19.45
C ARG A 24 10.86 13.56 -18.17
N GLY A 25 9.71 12.89 -18.28
CA GLY A 25 8.99 12.34 -17.13
C GLY A 25 9.82 11.34 -16.33
N TYR A 26 10.45 10.39 -17.02
CA TYR A 26 11.31 9.39 -16.37
C TYR A 26 12.58 10.00 -15.78
N LEU A 27 13.18 11.02 -16.41
CA LEU A 27 14.35 11.71 -15.84
C LEU A 27 14.03 12.46 -14.55
N LEU A 28 12.84 13.07 -14.43
CA LEU A 28 12.43 13.70 -13.17
C LEU A 28 12.09 12.67 -12.09
N ALA A 29 11.56 11.51 -12.46
CA ALA A 29 11.23 10.43 -11.52
C ALA A 29 12.44 9.58 -11.12
N SER A 30 13.50 9.55 -11.92
CA SER A 30 14.65 8.66 -11.72
C SER A 30 15.36 8.81 -10.37
N PRO A 31 15.63 10.02 -9.80
CA PRO A 31 16.25 10.11 -8.48
C PRO A 31 15.36 9.57 -7.36
N ALA A 32 14.04 9.81 -7.44
CA ALA A 32 13.09 9.27 -6.47
C ALA A 32 13.00 7.74 -6.56
N LEU A 33 12.95 7.20 -7.77
CA LEU A 33 12.94 5.76 -8.02
C LEU A 33 14.24 5.09 -7.55
N LEU A 34 15.39 5.70 -7.81
CA LEU A 34 16.70 5.20 -7.35
C LEU A 34 16.76 5.13 -5.83
N VAL A 35 16.31 6.17 -5.13
CA VAL A 35 16.29 6.17 -3.66
C VAL A 35 15.32 5.12 -3.12
N MET A 36 14.11 5.01 -3.66
CA MET A 36 13.16 3.95 -3.26
C MET A 36 13.74 2.54 -3.48
N LEU A 37 14.33 2.29 -4.66
CA LEU A 37 14.96 1.01 -4.98
C LEU A 37 16.13 0.73 -4.06
N ALA A 38 16.99 1.71 -3.78
CA ALA A 38 18.11 1.53 -2.87
C ALA A 38 17.64 1.15 -1.46
N ILE A 39 16.65 1.88 -0.93
CA ILE A 39 16.09 1.61 0.41
C ILE A 39 15.41 0.24 0.48
N LEU A 40 14.83 -0.24 -0.61
CA LEU A 40 14.13 -1.53 -0.65
C LEU A 40 15.09 -2.69 -0.92
N ILE A 41 15.99 -2.56 -1.89
CA ILE A 41 16.93 -3.61 -2.31
C ILE A 41 18.03 -3.80 -1.28
N TYR A 42 18.54 -2.73 -0.67
CA TYR A 42 19.63 -2.84 0.31
C TYR A 42 19.31 -3.79 1.48
N PRO A 43 18.22 -3.61 2.26
CA PRO A 43 17.88 -4.51 3.37
C PRO A 43 17.45 -5.88 2.87
N LEU A 44 16.82 -6.00 1.69
CA LEU A 44 16.45 -7.29 1.12
C LEU A 44 17.68 -8.11 0.73
N GLY A 45 18.65 -7.50 0.05
CA GLY A 45 19.90 -8.16 -0.30
C GLY A 45 20.69 -8.56 0.93
N TYR A 46 20.75 -7.68 1.93
CA TYR A 46 21.37 -7.97 3.22
C TYR A 46 20.68 -9.13 3.95
N SER A 47 19.35 -9.11 4.04
CA SER A 47 18.55 -10.18 4.66
C SER A 47 18.71 -11.50 3.90
N PHE A 48 18.78 -11.44 2.57
CA PHE A 48 18.99 -12.61 1.72
C PHE A 48 20.35 -13.24 1.98
N ILE A 49 21.43 -12.45 2.01
CA ILE A 49 22.77 -12.93 2.36
C ILE A 49 22.75 -13.54 3.77
N MET A 50 22.13 -12.85 4.74
CA MET A 50 22.03 -13.30 6.11
C MET A 50 21.25 -14.59 6.29
N SER A 51 20.25 -14.85 5.45
CA SER A 51 19.48 -16.09 5.52
C SER A 51 20.32 -17.35 5.32
N PHE A 52 21.51 -17.24 4.71
CA PHE A 52 22.46 -18.35 4.53
C PHE A 52 23.43 -18.55 5.70
N PHE A 53 23.49 -17.60 6.63
CA PHE A 53 24.33 -17.67 7.83
C PHE A 53 23.45 -18.01 9.04
N ARG A 54 23.94 -18.86 9.93
CA ARG A 54 23.27 -19.07 11.22
C ARG A 54 23.79 -18.05 12.20
N TRP A 55 22.95 -17.10 12.56
CA TRP A 55 23.35 -16.05 13.49
C TRP A 55 22.99 -16.45 14.91
N ASP A 56 23.94 -17.05 15.61
CA ASP A 56 23.80 -17.31 17.05
C ASP A 56 24.32 -16.09 17.83
N LEU A 57 23.66 -15.75 18.95
CA LEU A 57 24.09 -14.69 19.88
C LEU A 57 25.50 -14.92 20.46
N SER A 58 26.08 -16.11 20.26
CA SER A 58 27.42 -16.50 20.68
C SER A 58 28.55 -16.04 19.76
N GLY A 59 28.25 -15.27 18.70
CA GLY A 59 29.26 -14.59 17.87
C GLY A 59 29.89 -15.45 16.76
N SER A 60 29.42 -16.68 16.55
CA SER A 60 29.79 -17.48 15.38
C SER A 60 28.69 -17.36 14.33
N ALA A 61 29.06 -16.99 13.10
CA ALA A 61 28.17 -16.96 11.94
C ALA A 61 28.62 -18.00 10.90
N PRO A 62 28.49 -19.31 11.18
CA PRO A 62 28.84 -20.32 10.19
C PRO A 62 27.91 -20.20 8.99
N PHE A 63 28.48 -20.33 7.79
CA PHE A 63 27.72 -20.42 6.54
C PHE A 63 27.10 -21.82 6.45
N ILE A 64 25.77 -21.91 6.58
CA ILE A 64 25.04 -23.19 6.56
C ILE A 64 24.29 -23.38 5.22
N GLY A 65 24.42 -22.42 4.30
CA GLY A 65 23.74 -22.48 3.01
C GLY A 65 22.23 -22.51 3.21
N THR A 66 21.54 -23.53 2.71
CA THR A 66 20.07 -23.63 2.77
C THR A 66 19.53 -24.35 4.01
N GLY A 67 20.38 -24.75 4.96
CA GLY A 67 19.96 -25.53 6.13
C GLY A 67 18.90 -24.84 7.01
N ASN A 68 18.95 -23.51 7.12
CA ASN A 68 17.93 -22.72 7.83
C ASN A 68 16.53 -22.93 7.24
N TYR A 69 16.43 -23.01 5.92
CA TYR A 69 15.14 -23.17 5.24
C TYR A 69 14.58 -24.58 5.41
N THR A 70 15.40 -25.63 5.35
CA THR A 70 14.90 -27.00 5.53
C THR A 70 14.41 -27.24 6.96
N ASP A 71 15.14 -26.75 7.96
CA ASP A 71 14.76 -26.94 9.36
C ASP A 71 13.54 -26.11 9.75
N GLU A 72 13.42 -24.87 9.22
CA GLU A 72 12.25 -24.02 9.45
C GLU A 72 11.01 -24.48 8.66
N LEU A 73 11.12 -24.81 7.37
CA LEU A 73 9.98 -25.18 6.54
C LEU A 73 9.29 -26.48 7.02
N PHE A 74 10.04 -27.42 7.58
CA PHE A 74 9.50 -28.65 8.19
C PHE A 74 9.27 -28.54 9.70
N GLY A 75 9.61 -27.40 10.31
CA GLY A 75 9.37 -27.13 11.71
C GLY A 75 7.88 -27.03 12.03
N ARG A 76 7.45 -27.69 13.12
CA ARG A 76 6.06 -27.61 13.61
C ARG A 76 5.63 -26.17 13.91
N GLN A 77 6.56 -25.33 14.37
CA GLN A 77 6.31 -23.93 14.71
C GLN A 77 6.01 -23.08 13.47
N PHE A 78 6.77 -23.23 12.39
CA PHE A 78 6.54 -22.52 11.14
C PHE A 78 5.18 -22.89 10.52
N ASN A 79 4.86 -24.19 10.45
CA ASN A 79 3.58 -24.63 9.91
C ASN A 79 2.39 -24.15 10.78
N GLN A 80 2.54 -24.17 12.11
CA GLN A 80 1.52 -23.61 13.00
C GLN A 80 1.36 -22.09 12.82
N ALA A 81 2.46 -21.35 12.71
CA ALA A 81 2.42 -19.91 12.45
C ALA A 81 1.77 -19.60 11.10
N LEU A 82 2.13 -20.34 10.04
CA LEU A 82 1.57 -20.18 8.71
C LEU A 82 0.06 -20.48 8.71
N ARG A 83 -0.37 -21.57 9.37
CA ARG A 83 -1.79 -21.90 9.49
C ARG A 83 -2.56 -20.83 10.27
N ASN A 84 -2.01 -20.35 11.38
CA ASN A 84 -2.64 -19.30 12.16
C ASN A 84 -2.75 -18.00 11.35
N GLN A 85 -1.71 -17.60 10.64
CA GLN A 85 -1.70 -16.41 9.78
C GLN A 85 -2.71 -16.55 8.63
N ALA A 86 -2.77 -17.73 8.01
CA ALA A 86 -3.72 -18.01 6.92
C ALA A 86 -5.17 -17.94 7.41
N ILE A 87 -5.49 -18.61 8.52
CA ILE A 87 -6.83 -18.58 9.12
C ILE A 87 -7.18 -17.15 9.53
N PHE A 88 -6.27 -16.45 10.21
CA PHE A 88 -6.49 -15.07 10.64
C PHE A 88 -6.75 -14.13 9.46
N SER A 89 -5.94 -14.22 8.39
CA SER A 89 -6.10 -13.44 7.17
C SER A 89 -7.46 -13.70 6.51
N VAL A 90 -7.80 -14.97 6.28
CA VAL A 90 -9.05 -15.35 5.60
C VAL A 90 -10.26 -14.90 6.38
N VAL A 91 -10.28 -15.15 7.70
CA VAL A 91 -11.40 -14.76 8.57
C VAL A 91 -11.52 -13.23 8.63
N SER A 92 -10.41 -12.52 8.82
CA SER A 92 -10.41 -11.06 8.91
C SER A 92 -10.92 -10.42 7.62
N ILE A 93 -10.38 -10.81 6.47
CA ILE A 93 -10.80 -10.28 5.16
C ILE A 93 -12.28 -10.59 4.90
N THR A 94 -12.72 -11.82 5.21
CA THR A 94 -14.12 -12.20 5.03
C THR A 94 -15.05 -11.32 5.86
N ILE A 95 -14.73 -11.12 7.13
CA ILE A 95 -15.52 -10.26 8.03
C ILE A 95 -15.51 -8.81 7.53
N GLU A 96 -14.34 -8.28 7.13
CA GLU A 96 -14.18 -6.91 6.64
C GLU A 96 -15.02 -6.66 5.38
N VAL A 97 -15.00 -7.59 4.42
CA VAL A 97 -15.79 -7.49 3.18
C VAL A 97 -17.28 -7.57 3.47
N VAL A 98 -17.72 -8.53 4.30
CA VAL A 98 -19.15 -8.69 4.63
C VAL A 98 -19.67 -7.49 5.41
N ALA A 99 -18.94 -7.03 6.43
CA ALA A 99 -19.31 -5.87 7.23
C ALA A 99 -19.28 -4.58 6.39
N GLY A 100 -18.22 -4.37 5.61
CA GLY A 100 -18.07 -3.22 4.72
C GLY A 100 -19.19 -3.16 3.68
N MET A 101 -19.57 -4.29 3.10
CA MET A 101 -20.67 -4.37 2.14
C MET A 101 -22.03 -4.14 2.79
N ALA A 102 -22.28 -4.71 3.98
CA ALA A 102 -23.51 -4.46 4.74
C ALA A 102 -23.67 -2.96 5.07
N ILE A 103 -22.59 -2.32 5.55
CA ILE A 103 -22.55 -0.89 5.84
C ILE A 103 -22.75 -0.08 4.55
N ALA A 104 -22.09 -0.45 3.45
CA ALA A 104 -22.22 0.25 2.17
C ALA A 104 -23.66 0.26 1.65
N VAL A 105 -24.38 -0.86 1.77
CA VAL A 105 -25.80 -0.96 1.40
C VAL A 105 -26.67 -0.07 2.29
N LEU A 106 -26.45 -0.07 3.60
CA LEU A 106 -27.16 0.81 4.54
C LEU A 106 -26.92 2.29 4.24
N VAL A 107 -25.68 2.64 3.88
CA VAL A 107 -25.23 4.00 3.56
C VAL A 107 -25.65 4.45 2.15
N ASN A 108 -26.10 3.53 1.29
CA ASN A 108 -26.60 3.87 -0.04
C ASN A 108 -28.03 4.47 -0.01
N GLY A 109 -28.76 4.32 1.09
CA GLY A 109 -30.09 4.89 1.26
C GLY A 109 -30.07 6.42 1.47
N LYS A 110 -31.17 7.13 1.14
CA LYS A 110 -31.32 8.58 1.41
C LYS A 110 -31.56 8.89 2.90
N LEU A 111 -30.80 8.30 3.81
CA LEU A 111 -30.95 8.54 5.25
C LEU A 111 -30.37 9.91 5.64
N ARG A 112 -31.15 10.69 6.41
CA ARG A 112 -30.69 11.95 7.02
C ARG A 112 -29.59 11.64 8.03
N GLY A 113 -28.39 12.20 7.84
CA GLY A 113 -27.22 11.97 8.71
C GLY A 113 -26.03 11.27 8.03
N MET A 114 -26.12 10.93 6.74
CA MET A 114 -25.09 10.17 6.02
C MET A 114 -23.68 10.79 6.02
N ARG A 115 -23.60 12.12 6.15
CA ARG A 115 -22.32 12.83 6.23
C ARG A 115 -21.55 12.44 7.48
N LEU A 116 -22.21 12.33 8.63
CA LEU A 116 -21.60 11.89 9.89
C LEU A 116 -21.22 10.40 9.85
N ALA A 117 -22.09 9.55 9.32
CA ALA A 117 -21.83 8.12 9.19
C ALA A 117 -20.57 7.84 8.34
N ARG A 118 -20.41 8.52 7.19
CA ARG A 118 -19.20 8.39 6.37
C ARG A 118 -17.94 8.84 7.10
N THR A 119 -18.00 9.92 7.87
CA THR A 119 -16.83 10.41 8.61
C THR A 119 -16.42 9.42 9.71
N LEU A 120 -17.38 8.89 10.48
CA LEU A 120 -17.08 7.90 11.53
C LEU A 120 -16.48 6.60 10.98
N LEU A 121 -16.86 6.17 9.78
CA LEU A 121 -16.30 4.97 9.14
C LEU A 121 -14.83 5.14 8.71
N LEU A 122 -14.37 6.38 8.51
CA LEU A 122 -12.99 6.68 8.13
C LEU A 122 -12.05 6.88 9.33
N VAL A 123 -12.60 7.06 10.53
CA VAL A 123 -11.80 7.27 11.75
C VAL A 123 -10.96 6.03 12.13
N PRO A 124 -11.51 4.80 12.15
CA PRO A 124 -10.76 3.62 12.61
C PRO A 124 -9.42 3.38 11.90
N PRO A 125 -9.31 3.43 10.55
CA PRO A 125 -8.03 3.20 9.88
C PRO A 125 -7.00 4.32 10.12
N MET A 126 -7.42 5.46 10.69
CA MET A 126 -6.50 6.54 11.08
C MET A 126 -5.87 6.30 12.46
N ILE A 127 -6.41 5.37 13.26
CA ILE A 127 -5.86 5.03 14.59
C ILE A 127 -4.68 4.06 14.41
N ALA A 128 -3.54 4.37 15.03
CA ALA A 128 -2.36 3.54 14.94
C ALA A 128 -2.61 2.13 15.55
N PRO A 129 -2.11 1.03 14.94
CA PRO A 129 -2.33 -0.32 15.45
C PRO A 129 -1.88 -0.51 16.90
N ALA A 130 -0.84 0.19 17.32
CA ALA A 130 -0.33 0.16 18.69
C ALA A 130 -1.32 0.66 19.75
N VAL A 131 -2.24 1.57 19.39
CA VAL A 131 -3.25 2.11 20.31
C VAL A 131 -4.45 1.17 20.45
N VAL A 132 -4.72 0.37 19.42
CA VAL A 132 -5.84 -0.59 19.39
C VAL A 132 -5.47 -1.90 20.10
N GLY A 133 -4.17 -2.22 20.19
CA GLY A 133 -3.67 -3.45 20.80
C GLY A 133 -3.27 -3.36 22.28
N LEU A 134 -3.29 -2.15 22.87
CA LEU A 134 -3.10 -1.91 24.31
C LEU A 134 -4.45 -1.90 25.02
#